data_AF-A0A7S4PN78-F1
#
_entry.id   AF-A0A7S4PN78-F1
#
_cell.length_a   1.000
_cell.length_b   1.000
_cell.length_c   1.000
_cell.angle_alpha   90.00
_cell.angle_beta   90.00
_cell.angle_gamma   90.00
#
_symmetry.space_group_name_H-M   'P 1'
#
loop_
_entity.id
_entity.type
_entity.pdbx_description
1 polymer ?
#
loop_
_entity_poly.entity_id
_entity_poly.type
_entity_poly.pdbx_seq_one_letter_code
_entity_poly.pdbx_strand_id
1 'polypeptide(L)'
;EGTNLALSARSELSDMKLVCQELSLGEEMTWDDMMWCRSVVLERCFLQGLVKPAGAVLGREEEDLLPCFLPVMDLINHDALASCKLSGDESHVILRASKKMAKGEQLFFNYGSSKSNEELMFAYGFALEDNPADKLASRFSCVESDPDMFKRKMSLLKDHILTVIPEENRILTKTFYISMDIPTGISMDNISNIAILLSDEEDLAEIEKGQPIRIYPEMLEELKEMQEVKLEKLDKLDLSKLPGSRAIFASNYVQGLIEIVAACIQRLQKLIDGALNQDEKRDEKEGRGAERMER
;
A
#
# COMPACT_ATOMS: atom_id res chain seq x y z
N GLU A 1 10.42 -12.38 -5.22
CA GLU A 1 9.77 -11.64 -4.11
C GLU A 1 8.60 -10.87 -4.72
N GLY A 2 7.37 -11.13 -4.30
CA GLY A 2 6.18 -10.40 -4.76
C GLY A 2 5.85 -9.30 -3.75
N THR A 3 4.98 -8.37 -4.11
CA THR A 3 4.40 -7.44 -3.14
C THR A 3 3.61 -8.18 -2.06
N ASN A 4 3.27 -7.50 -0.97
CA ASN A 4 2.51 -8.12 0.13
C ASN A 4 1.18 -8.71 -0.33
N LEU A 5 0.47 -8.03 -1.25
CA LEU A 5 -0.77 -8.53 -1.82
C LEU A 5 -0.52 -9.73 -2.73
N ALA A 6 0.54 -9.71 -3.55
CA ALA A 6 0.91 -10.85 -4.39
C ALA A 6 1.30 -12.08 -3.57
N LEU A 7 2.00 -11.90 -2.45
CA LEU A 7 2.35 -12.98 -1.53
C LEU A 7 1.11 -13.53 -0.82
N SER A 8 0.21 -12.66 -0.37
CA SER A 8 -1.08 -13.05 0.21
C SER A 8 -1.92 -13.86 -0.79
N ALA A 9 -2.03 -13.38 -2.04
CA ALA A 9 -2.75 -14.08 -3.10
C ALA A 9 -2.13 -15.46 -3.39
N ARG A 10 -0.80 -15.59 -3.36
CA ARG A 10 -0.13 -16.90 -3.51
C ARG A 10 -0.44 -17.86 -2.36
N SER A 11 -0.46 -17.37 -1.12
CA SER A 11 -0.83 -18.17 0.04
C SER A 11 -2.28 -18.65 -0.10
N GLU A 12 -3.21 -17.74 -0.39
CA GLU A 12 -4.62 -18.05 -0.60
C GLU A 12 -4.81 -19.11 -1.69
N LEU A 13 -4.13 -18.97 -2.84
CA LEU A 13 -4.19 -19.96 -3.91
C LEU A 13 -3.64 -21.33 -3.48
N SER A 14 -2.61 -21.37 -2.64
CA SER A 14 -2.08 -22.61 -2.07
C SER A 14 -3.12 -23.27 -1.16
N ASP A 15 -3.76 -22.50 -0.29
CA ASP A 15 -4.80 -22.97 0.63
C ASP A 15 -6.02 -23.48 -0.14
N MET A 16 -6.47 -22.74 -1.16
CA MET A 16 -7.56 -23.17 -2.04
C MET A 16 -7.24 -24.50 -2.74
N LYS A 17 -6.00 -24.69 -3.17
CA LYS A 17 -5.57 -25.94 -3.81
C LYS A 17 -5.62 -27.11 -2.83
N LEU A 18 -5.24 -26.90 -1.58
CA LEU A 18 -5.37 -27.90 -0.52
C LEU A 18 -6.84 -28.22 -0.24
N VAL A 19 -7.68 -27.20 -0.08
CA VAL A 19 -9.13 -27.36 0.12
C VAL A 19 -9.78 -28.13 -1.03
N CYS A 20 -9.39 -27.86 -2.29
CA CYS A 20 -9.87 -28.62 -3.44
C CYS A 20 -9.51 -30.11 -3.35
N GLN A 21 -8.31 -30.43 -2.84
CA GLN A 21 -7.86 -31.81 -2.65
C GLN A 21 -8.61 -32.50 -1.51
N GLU A 22 -8.88 -31.79 -0.41
CA GLU A 22 -9.56 -32.31 0.78
C GLU A 22 -11.05 -32.52 0.58
N LEU A 23 -11.73 -31.55 -0.05
CA LEU A 23 -13.19 -31.57 -0.21
C LEU A 23 -13.69 -32.66 -1.15
N SER A 24 -12.79 -33.41 -1.83
CA SER A 24 -13.15 -34.46 -2.77
C SER A 24 -14.28 -33.98 -3.71
N LEU A 25 -14.12 -32.77 -4.28
CA LEU A 25 -15.13 -32.03 -5.06
C LEU A 25 -15.43 -32.74 -6.40
N GLY A 26 -15.85 -34.01 -6.34
CA GLY A 26 -16.13 -34.88 -7.46
C GLY A 26 -14.98 -35.04 -8.45
N GLU A 27 -15.19 -35.89 -9.45
CA GLU A 27 -14.40 -35.83 -10.70
C GLU A 27 -14.84 -34.64 -11.58
N GLU A 28 -15.79 -33.81 -11.12
CA GLU A 28 -16.49 -32.79 -11.92
C GLU A 28 -15.98 -31.35 -11.74
N MET A 29 -15.30 -31.01 -10.63
CA MET A 29 -14.77 -29.66 -10.40
C MET A 29 -13.26 -29.62 -10.63
N THR A 30 -12.82 -28.93 -11.68
CA THR A 30 -11.40 -28.80 -11.99
C THR A 30 -10.76 -27.60 -11.29
N TRP A 31 -9.42 -27.56 -11.28
CA TRP A 31 -8.69 -26.36 -10.83
C TRP A 31 -9.06 -25.12 -11.67
N ASP A 32 -9.31 -25.30 -12.96
CA ASP A 32 -9.67 -24.20 -13.85
C ASP A 32 -11.07 -23.67 -13.51
N ASP A 33 -12.02 -24.54 -13.15
CA ASP A 33 -13.34 -24.12 -12.67
C ASP A 33 -13.23 -23.32 -11.36
N MET A 34 -12.35 -23.75 -10.44
CA MET A 34 -12.10 -23.04 -9.19
C MET A 34 -11.46 -21.67 -9.43
N MET A 35 -10.47 -21.58 -10.31
CA MET A 35 -9.85 -20.31 -10.70
C MET A 35 -10.86 -19.38 -11.39
N TRP A 36 -11.72 -19.93 -12.24
CA TRP A 36 -12.79 -19.18 -12.88
C TRP A 36 -13.78 -18.64 -11.85
N CYS A 37 -14.28 -19.49 -10.94
CA CYS A 37 -15.20 -19.07 -9.87
C CYS A 37 -14.58 -17.98 -8.99
N ARG A 38 -13.32 -18.16 -8.57
CA ARG A 38 -12.58 -17.17 -7.79
C ARG A 38 -12.48 -15.84 -8.52
N SER A 39 -12.12 -15.86 -9.80
CA SER A 39 -11.98 -14.65 -10.60
C SER A 39 -13.32 -13.92 -10.73
N VAL A 40 -14.42 -14.64 -10.98
CA VAL A 40 -15.77 -14.05 -11.02
C VAL A 40 -16.13 -13.40 -9.68
N VAL A 41 -15.85 -14.05 -8.55
CA VAL A 41 -16.12 -13.50 -7.21
C VAL A 41 -15.30 -12.21 -6.98
N LEU A 42 -14.00 -12.23 -7.25
CA LEU A 42 -13.15 -11.05 -7.01
C LEU A 42 -13.52 -9.86 -7.91
N GLU A 43 -13.80 -10.12 -9.18
CA GLU A 43 -14.01 -9.06 -10.17
C GLU A 43 -15.43 -8.47 -10.13
N ARG A 44 -16.44 -9.27 -9.73
CA ARG A 44 -17.87 -8.93 -9.93
C ARG A 44 -18.72 -8.93 -8.67
N CYS A 45 -18.18 -9.34 -7.53
CA CYS A 45 -18.93 -9.33 -6.30
C CYS A 45 -18.97 -7.94 -5.65
N PHE A 46 -20.11 -7.62 -5.05
CA PHE A 46 -20.36 -6.41 -4.28
C PHE A 46 -20.61 -6.77 -2.82
N LEU A 47 -20.30 -5.87 -1.89
CA LEU A 47 -20.69 -6.05 -0.49
C LEU A 47 -22.10 -5.52 -0.26
N GLN A 48 -22.91 -6.20 0.54
CA GLN A 48 -24.29 -5.82 0.87
C GLN A 48 -24.43 -4.38 1.44
N GLY A 49 -23.34 -3.80 1.97
CA GLY A 49 -23.29 -2.41 2.47
C GLY A 49 -22.89 -1.35 1.46
N LEU A 50 -22.76 -1.71 0.17
CA LEU A 50 -22.36 -0.79 -0.91
C LEU A 50 -23.28 0.44 -1.03
N VAL A 51 -24.55 0.27 -0.66
CA VAL A 51 -25.52 1.37 -0.60
C VAL A 51 -25.92 1.60 0.85
N LYS A 52 -25.48 2.73 1.42
CA LYS A 52 -25.91 3.15 2.76
C LYS A 52 -27.27 3.84 2.66
N PRO A 53 -28.31 3.42 3.40
CA PRO A 53 -29.54 4.19 3.53
C PRO A 53 -29.20 5.58 4.07
N ALA A 54 -29.85 6.63 3.56
CA ALA A 54 -29.65 7.98 4.06
C ALA A 54 -30.00 8.05 5.56
N GLY A 55 -29.01 8.32 6.40
CA GLY A 55 -29.16 8.40 7.87
C GLY A 55 -28.85 7.11 8.64
N ALA A 56 -28.42 6.02 7.98
CA ALA A 56 -28.00 4.81 8.66
C ALA A 56 -26.57 4.97 9.23
N VAL A 57 -26.47 4.98 10.57
CA VAL A 57 -25.23 4.63 11.27
C VAL A 57 -25.22 3.11 11.37
N LEU A 58 -24.55 2.44 10.44
CA LEU A 58 -24.31 1.00 10.59
C LEU A 58 -23.26 0.83 11.69
N GLY A 59 -23.69 0.35 12.85
CA GLY A 59 -22.79 -0.23 13.87
C GLY A 59 -22.39 -1.67 13.54
N ARG A 60 -22.35 -2.03 12.25
CA ARG A 60 -21.82 -3.32 11.78
C ARG A 60 -20.45 -3.06 11.19
N GLU A 61 -19.47 -3.81 11.66
CA GLU A 61 -18.12 -3.84 11.08
C GLU A 61 -18.21 -4.33 9.63
N GLU A 62 -17.30 -3.91 8.75
CA GLU A 62 -17.28 -4.32 7.33
C GLU A 62 -17.26 -5.85 7.16
N GLU A 63 -16.77 -6.57 8.17
CA GLU A 63 -16.67 -8.02 8.25
C GLU A 63 -18.04 -8.74 8.31
N ASP A 64 -19.11 -8.05 8.68
CA ASP A 64 -20.48 -8.61 8.74
C ASP A 64 -21.26 -8.45 7.42
N LEU A 65 -20.67 -7.83 6.39
CA LEU A 65 -21.34 -7.60 5.11
C LEU A 65 -21.23 -8.83 4.21
N LEU A 66 -22.39 -9.35 3.77
CA LEU A 66 -22.40 -10.50 2.87
C LEU A 66 -22.01 -10.09 1.43
N PRO A 67 -21.15 -10.87 0.76
CA PRO A 67 -20.89 -10.72 -0.67
C PRO A 67 -22.15 -11.07 -1.48
N CYS A 68 -22.45 -10.29 -2.52
CA CYS A 68 -23.55 -10.54 -3.45
C CYS A 68 -23.17 -10.25 -4.91
N PHE A 69 -23.85 -10.90 -5.84
CA PHE A 69 -23.78 -10.55 -7.26
C PHE A 69 -24.96 -9.66 -7.63
N LEU A 70 -24.69 -8.61 -8.40
CA LEU A 70 -25.71 -7.71 -8.93
C LEU A 70 -25.72 -7.83 -10.45
N PRO A 71 -26.53 -8.74 -11.03
CA PRO A 71 -26.59 -8.93 -12.47
C PRO A 71 -26.90 -7.62 -13.20
N VAL A 72 -26.32 -7.44 -14.39
CA VAL A 72 -26.41 -6.22 -15.23
C VAL A 72 -25.57 -5.07 -14.69
N MET A 73 -25.59 -4.81 -13.38
CA MET A 73 -24.74 -3.81 -12.75
C MET A 73 -23.26 -4.20 -12.85
N ASP A 74 -22.97 -5.48 -12.69
CA ASP A 74 -21.63 -6.06 -12.81
C ASP A 74 -21.01 -5.95 -14.22
N LEU A 75 -21.79 -5.62 -15.26
CA LEU A 75 -21.29 -5.41 -16.62
C LEU A 75 -20.66 -4.02 -16.82
N ILE A 76 -20.81 -3.11 -15.86
CA ILE A 76 -20.43 -1.70 -16.01
C ILE A 76 -18.96 -1.53 -15.62
N ASN A 77 -18.16 -1.00 -16.54
CA ASN A 77 -16.72 -0.88 -16.38
C ASN A 77 -16.29 0.23 -15.40
N HIS A 78 -15.06 0.12 -14.92
CA HIS A 78 -14.43 1.08 -14.03
C HIS A 78 -14.02 2.37 -14.74
N ASP A 79 -14.23 3.52 -14.08
CA ASP A 79 -13.53 4.78 -14.34
C ASP A 79 -13.39 5.56 -13.02
N ALA A 80 -12.21 6.09 -12.73
CA ALA A 80 -11.96 6.88 -11.52
C ALA A 80 -12.81 8.18 -11.47
N LEU A 81 -13.11 8.73 -12.64
CA LEU A 81 -13.94 9.92 -12.86
C LEU A 81 -15.38 9.56 -13.28
N ALA A 82 -15.80 8.32 -13.02
CA ALA A 82 -17.07 7.78 -13.49
C ALA A 82 -18.25 8.73 -13.31
N SER A 83 -19.08 8.77 -14.33
CA SER A 83 -20.25 9.63 -14.39
C SER A 83 -21.53 8.95 -13.93
N CYS A 84 -21.44 7.99 -13.01
CA CYS A 84 -22.59 7.34 -12.40
C CYS A 84 -22.47 7.32 -10.88
N LYS A 85 -23.60 7.46 -10.19
CA LYS A 85 -23.72 7.37 -8.74
C LYS A 85 -24.62 6.21 -8.37
N LEU A 86 -24.22 5.50 -7.32
CA LEU A 86 -25.01 4.44 -6.73
C LEU A 86 -25.90 4.99 -5.62
N SER A 87 -27.12 4.45 -5.53
CA SER A 87 -28.10 4.72 -4.47
C SER A 87 -29.04 3.51 -4.35
N GLY A 88 -30.00 3.52 -3.44
CA GLY A 88 -30.89 2.39 -3.20
C GLY A 88 -31.04 2.08 -1.71
N ASP A 89 -31.47 0.86 -1.42
CA ASP A 89 -31.69 0.33 -0.07
C ASP A 89 -31.43 -1.18 -0.02
N GLU A 90 -31.83 -1.83 1.07
CA GLU A 90 -31.65 -3.28 1.27
C GLU A 90 -32.34 -4.16 0.22
N SER A 91 -33.32 -3.62 -0.52
CA SER A 91 -34.12 -4.36 -1.50
C SER A 91 -33.67 -4.16 -2.95
N HIS A 92 -33.03 -3.03 -3.27
CA HIS A 92 -32.63 -2.72 -4.64
C HIS A 92 -31.49 -1.70 -4.72
N VAL A 93 -30.78 -1.75 -5.86
CA VAL A 93 -29.71 -0.83 -6.20
C VAL A 93 -30.11 0.00 -7.41
N ILE A 94 -29.84 1.30 -7.34
CA ILE A 94 -30.09 2.29 -8.39
C ILE A 94 -28.76 2.88 -8.84
N LEU A 95 -28.40 2.66 -10.10
CA LEU A 95 -27.34 3.39 -10.76
C LEU A 95 -27.91 4.57 -11.55
N ARG A 96 -27.43 5.78 -11.25
CA ARG A 96 -27.89 7.02 -11.88
C ARG A 96 -26.73 7.74 -12.54
N ALA A 97 -26.86 8.08 -13.82
CA ALA A 97 -25.90 8.96 -14.49
C ALA A 97 -25.86 10.34 -13.81
N SER A 98 -24.67 10.83 -13.50
CA SER A 98 -24.41 12.15 -12.90
C SER A 98 -24.28 13.26 -13.94
N LYS A 99 -24.23 12.91 -15.22
CA LYS A 99 -24.19 13.83 -16.37
C LYS A 99 -25.13 13.37 -17.48
N LYS A 100 -25.41 14.26 -18.43
CA LYS A 100 -26.11 13.90 -19.66
C LYS A 100 -25.21 12.99 -20.50
N MET A 101 -25.72 11.80 -20.84
CA MET A 101 -25.00 10.82 -21.66
C MET A 101 -25.44 10.92 -23.12
N ALA A 102 -24.49 10.82 -24.06
CA ALA A 102 -24.81 10.71 -25.48
C ALA A 102 -25.23 9.27 -25.85
N LYS A 103 -26.01 9.11 -26.93
CA LYS A 103 -26.31 7.77 -27.46
C LYS A 103 -25.01 7.10 -27.91
N GLY A 104 -24.75 5.90 -27.39
CA GLY A 104 -23.52 5.13 -27.68
C GLY A 104 -22.35 5.46 -26.75
N GLU A 105 -22.48 6.45 -25.85
CA GLU A 105 -21.49 6.69 -24.81
C GLU A 105 -21.56 5.57 -23.76
N GLN A 106 -20.40 5.00 -23.42
CA GLN A 106 -20.29 3.95 -22.42
C GLN A 106 -20.61 4.50 -21.02
N LEU A 107 -21.34 3.71 -20.23
CA LEU A 107 -21.54 3.97 -18.81
C LEU A 107 -20.36 3.42 -18.03
N PHE A 108 -19.83 4.24 -17.13
CA PHE A 108 -18.78 3.85 -16.20
C PHE A 108 -19.26 4.00 -14.76
N PHE A 109 -18.73 3.16 -13.88
CA PHE A 109 -18.94 3.20 -12.44
C PHE A 109 -17.59 3.22 -11.73
N ASN A 110 -17.47 3.96 -10.63
CA ASN A 110 -16.24 3.97 -9.85
C ASN A 110 -16.26 2.80 -8.86
N TYR A 111 -15.34 1.86 -9.03
CA TYR A 111 -15.21 0.65 -8.17
C TYR A 111 -14.58 0.98 -6.80
N GLY A 112 -14.09 2.19 -6.63
CA GLY A 112 -13.38 2.70 -5.46
C GLY A 112 -12.35 3.74 -5.90
N SER A 113 -12.49 4.98 -5.45
CA SER A 113 -11.64 6.10 -5.88
C SER A 113 -10.19 6.02 -5.37
N SER A 114 -9.90 5.06 -4.49
CA SER A 114 -8.60 4.89 -3.82
C SER A 114 -7.89 3.58 -4.18
N LYS A 115 -8.37 2.85 -5.20
CA LYS A 115 -7.79 1.57 -5.62
C LYS A 115 -6.48 1.78 -6.40
N SER A 116 -5.41 1.20 -5.89
CA SER A 116 -4.12 1.19 -6.59
C SER A 116 -4.12 0.23 -7.78
N ASN A 117 -3.11 0.33 -8.66
CA ASN A 117 -2.96 -0.66 -9.73
C ASN A 117 -2.67 -2.06 -9.18
N GLU A 118 -2.08 -2.17 -7.99
CA GLU A 118 -1.96 -3.45 -7.29
C GLU A 118 -3.33 -4.05 -6.97
N GLU A 119 -4.23 -3.27 -6.38
CA GLU A 119 -5.59 -3.73 -6.06
C GLU A 119 -6.38 -4.05 -7.34
N LEU A 120 -6.30 -3.20 -8.35
CA LEU A 120 -6.96 -3.41 -9.64
C LEU A 120 -6.43 -4.67 -10.35
N MET A 121 -5.11 -4.90 -10.34
CA MET A 121 -4.51 -6.05 -11.01
C MET A 121 -4.95 -7.36 -10.36
N PHE A 122 -4.82 -7.47 -9.03
CA PHE A 122 -5.02 -8.75 -8.33
C PHE A 122 -6.49 -9.06 -8.03
N ALA A 123 -7.36 -8.05 -7.95
CA ALA A 123 -8.80 -8.26 -7.73
C ALA A 123 -9.65 -8.11 -9.00
N TYR A 124 -9.23 -7.28 -9.97
CA TYR A 124 -10.05 -6.95 -11.15
C TYR A 124 -9.43 -7.37 -12.49
N GLY A 125 -8.17 -7.84 -12.50
CA GLY A 125 -7.51 -8.34 -13.70
C GLY A 125 -7.04 -7.28 -14.69
N PHE A 126 -6.97 -6.01 -14.28
CA PHE A 126 -6.45 -4.91 -15.12
C PHE A 126 -5.64 -3.89 -14.31
N ALA A 127 -4.80 -3.11 -14.99
CA ALA A 127 -4.13 -1.95 -14.41
C ALA A 127 -4.28 -0.76 -15.36
N LEU A 128 -4.54 0.40 -14.77
CA LEU A 128 -4.72 1.64 -15.50
C LEU A 128 -3.36 2.28 -15.81
N GLU A 129 -3.26 2.86 -17.00
CA GLU A 129 -2.21 3.83 -17.31
C GLU A 129 -2.46 5.10 -16.47
N ASP A 130 -1.41 5.69 -15.91
CA ASP A 130 -1.46 6.91 -15.10
C ASP A 130 -2.52 6.91 -13.98
N ASN A 131 -2.64 5.81 -13.23
CA ASN A 131 -3.61 5.72 -12.14
C ASN A 131 -3.31 6.77 -11.04
N PRO A 132 -4.19 7.76 -10.82
CA PRO A 132 -3.94 8.82 -9.84
C PRO A 132 -3.99 8.32 -8.39
N ALA A 133 -4.58 7.16 -8.15
CA ALA A 133 -4.67 6.52 -6.83
C ALA A 133 -3.57 5.45 -6.63
N ASP A 134 -2.58 5.38 -7.52
CA ASP A 134 -1.55 4.35 -7.42
C ASP A 134 -0.63 4.56 -6.22
N LYS A 135 -0.26 3.44 -5.61
CA LYS A 135 0.52 3.38 -4.38
C LYS A 135 1.20 2.03 -4.26
N LEU A 136 2.42 2.05 -3.75
CA LEU A 136 3.22 0.86 -3.49
C LEU A 136 3.13 0.49 -2.01
N ALA A 137 2.58 -0.70 -1.73
CA ALA A 137 2.65 -1.29 -0.41
C ALA A 137 4.11 -1.62 -0.03
N SER A 138 4.55 -1.14 1.13
CA SER A 138 5.89 -1.38 1.68
C SER A 138 5.82 -1.79 3.15
N ARG A 139 6.82 -2.52 3.60
CA ARG A 139 7.05 -2.87 5.00
C ARG A 139 8.54 -2.71 5.27
N PHE A 140 8.85 -2.34 6.50
CA PHE A 140 10.21 -2.34 7.00
C PHE A 140 10.32 -3.37 8.11
N SER A 141 11.48 -4.02 8.20
CA SER A 141 11.73 -5.02 9.23
C SER A 141 13.12 -4.82 9.82
N CYS A 142 13.23 -4.92 11.13
CA CYS A 142 14.48 -4.89 11.86
C CYS A 142 14.59 -6.17 12.70
N VAL A 143 15.78 -6.77 12.74
CA VAL A 143 16.13 -7.82 13.69
C VAL A 143 16.93 -7.17 14.81
N GLU A 144 16.44 -7.25 16.03
CA GLU A 144 17.10 -6.67 17.20
C GLU A 144 17.53 -7.80 18.14
N SER A 145 18.84 -8.02 18.22
CA SER A 145 19.40 -9.12 19.01
C SER A 145 19.39 -8.84 20.51
N ASP A 146 19.41 -7.56 20.92
CA ASP A 146 19.39 -7.19 22.32
C ASP A 146 17.95 -7.20 22.86
N PRO A 147 17.61 -8.05 23.85
CA PRO A 147 16.26 -8.16 24.39
C PRO A 147 15.72 -6.87 25.04
N ASP A 148 16.60 -6.07 25.66
CA ASP A 148 16.22 -4.82 26.31
C ASP A 148 15.95 -3.75 25.26
N MET A 149 16.81 -3.63 24.24
CA MET A 149 16.58 -2.73 23.09
C MET A 149 15.30 -3.10 22.35
N PHE A 150 15.07 -4.40 22.10
CA PHE A 150 13.87 -4.90 21.45
C PHE A 150 12.60 -4.46 22.21
N LYS A 151 12.61 -4.62 23.53
CA LYS A 151 11.48 -4.25 24.39
C LYS A 151 11.23 -2.74 24.39
N ARG A 152 12.30 -1.93 24.41
CA ARG A 152 12.22 -0.46 24.36
C ARG A 152 11.66 0.02 23.02
N LYS A 153 12.24 -0.42 21.90
CA LYS A 153 11.74 -0.12 20.53
C LYS A 153 10.27 -0.51 20.39
N MET A 154 9.90 -1.72 20.84
CA MET A 154 8.52 -2.18 20.81
C MET A 154 7.60 -1.27 21.64
N SER A 155 8.04 -0.78 22.80
CA SER A 155 7.23 0.09 23.65
C SER A 155 6.89 1.44 23.01
N LEU A 156 7.82 2.01 22.25
CA LEU A 156 7.65 3.28 21.55
C LEU A 156 6.79 3.15 20.29
N LEU A 157 6.77 1.96 19.69
CA LEU A 157 6.01 1.68 18.47
C LEU A 157 4.57 1.18 18.75
N LYS A 158 4.18 0.99 20.03
CA LYS A 158 2.89 0.37 20.42
C LYS A 158 1.64 1.08 19.88
N ASP A 159 1.72 2.38 19.61
CA ASP A 159 0.59 3.16 19.07
C ASP A 159 0.53 3.13 17.52
N HIS A 160 1.53 2.54 16.87
CA HIS A 160 1.63 2.42 15.41
C HIS A 160 1.83 0.97 15.04
N ILE A 161 0.70 0.31 14.80
CA ILE A 161 0.58 -1.14 14.73
C ILE A 161 1.77 -1.84 14.04
N LEU A 162 2.34 -2.81 14.75
CA LEU A 162 3.42 -3.68 14.28
C LEU A 162 2.98 -5.15 14.26
N THR A 163 3.68 -5.94 13.46
CA THR A 163 3.70 -7.40 13.63
C THR A 163 5.04 -7.78 14.23
N VAL A 164 5.01 -8.52 15.34
CA VAL A 164 6.21 -9.04 15.97
C VAL A 164 6.32 -10.52 15.62
N ILE A 165 7.52 -10.97 15.27
CA ILE A 165 7.85 -12.40 15.13
C ILE A 165 8.83 -12.74 16.26
N PRO A 166 8.32 -13.16 17.43
CA PRO A 166 9.14 -13.38 18.62
C PRO A 166 10.24 -14.41 18.42
N GLU A 167 9.99 -15.46 17.64
CA GLU A 167 10.94 -16.55 17.40
C GLU A 167 12.19 -16.09 16.62
N GLU A 168 12.09 -14.94 15.94
CA GLU A 168 13.14 -14.38 15.09
C GLU A 168 13.73 -13.08 15.65
N ASN A 169 13.29 -12.64 16.84
CA ASN A 169 13.56 -11.30 17.39
C ASN A 169 13.36 -10.19 16.34
N ARG A 170 12.32 -10.34 15.51
CA ARG A 170 12.08 -9.47 14.36
C ARG A 170 10.87 -8.59 14.60
N ILE A 171 11.05 -7.29 14.38
CA ILE A 171 10.00 -6.29 14.41
C ILE A 171 9.67 -5.93 12.97
N LEU A 172 8.40 -6.07 12.58
CA LEU A 172 7.91 -5.64 11.27
C LEU A 172 6.94 -4.46 11.43
N THR A 173 7.15 -3.41 10.66
CA THR A 173 6.16 -2.35 10.53
C THR A 173 4.88 -2.91 9.91
N LYS A 174 3.73 -2.32 10.23
CA LYS A 174 2.56 -2.51 9.37
C LYS A 174 2.89 -2.14 7.93
N THR A 175 2.10 -2.69 7.01
CA THR A 175 2.11 -2.21 5.63
C THR A 175 1.80 -0.72 5.62
N PHE A 176 2.72 0.06 5.09
CA PHE A 176 2.50 1.45 4.74
C PHE A 176 2.57 1.61 3.22
N TYR A 177 2.22 2.80 2.74
CA TYR A 177 2.17 3.07 1.32
C TYR A 177 3.19 4.15 0.94
N ILE A 178 3.85 3.91 -0.19
CA ILE A 178 4.66 4.90 -0.91
C ILE A 178 3.80 5.39 -2.08
N SER A 179 3.64 6.69 -2.23
CA SER A 179 2.75 7.23 -3.26
C SER A 179 3.11 8.66 -3.68
N MET A 180 2.61 9.04 -4.86
CA MET A 180 2.92 10.33 -5.48
C MET A 180 2.31 11.53 -4.74
N ASP A 181 1.22 11.33 -4.00
CA ASP A 181 0.53 12.35 -3.21
C ASP A 181 1.21 12.68 -1.87
N ILE A 182 2.11 11.81 -1.38
CA ILE A 182 2.88 12.06 -0.15
C ILE A 182 4.12 12.90 -0.48
N PRO A 183 4.30 14.12 0.06
CA PRO A 183 5.41 15.02 -0.33
C PRO A 183 6.81 14.43 -0.24
N THR A 184 7.02 13.54 0.73
CA THR A 184 8.26 12.81 1.02
C THR A 184 8.28 11.41 0.41
N GLY A 185 7.21 10.99 -0.28
CA GLY A 185 6.96 9.63 -0.76
C GLY A 185 6.46 8.69 0.35
N ILE A 186 7.01 8.80 1.56
CA ILE A 186 6.65 8.02 2.76
C ILE A 186 6.19 8.99 3.85
N SER A 187 5.08 8.71 4.54
CA SER A 187 4.57 9.64 5.56
C SER A 187 5.56 9.83 6.72
N MET A 188 5.53 11.00 7.35
CA MET A 188 6.44 11.33 8.47
C MET A 188 6.28 10.38 9.66
N ASP A 189 5.08 9.85 9.91
CA ASP A 189 4.86 8.84 10.94
C ASP A 189 5.63 7.55 10.63
N ASN A 190 5.64 7.12 9.35
CA ASN A 190 6.39 5.94 8.94
C ASN A 190 7.90 6.19 8.94
N ILE A 191 8.36 7.39 8.57
CA ILE A 191 9.78 7.77 8.69
C ILE A 191 10.20 7.76 10.17
N SER A 192 9.36 8.29 11.08
CA SER A 192 9.60 8.26 12.52
C SER A 192 9.66 6.84 13.08
N ASN A 193 8.78 5.94 12.62
CA ASN A 193 8.80 4.53 13.01
C ASN A 193 10.08 3.83 12.54
N ILE A 194 10.54 4.12 11.32
CA ILE A 194 11.81 3.60 10.81
C ILE A 194 12.97 4.17 11.63
N ALA A 195 12.95 5.46 11.97
CA ALA A 195 13.96 6.08 12.82
C ALA A 195 14.06 5.40 14.20
N ILE A 196 12.93 5.12 14.87
CA ILE A 196 12.91 4.37 16.14
C ILE A 196 13.54 2.97 15.99
N LEU A 197 13.27 2.29 14.86
CA LEU A 197 13.83 0.96 14.62
C LEU A 197 15.35 0.99 14.43
N LEU A 198 15.87 2.08 13.86
CA LEU A 198 17.30 2.30 13.63
C LEU A 198 18.01 3.00 14.81
N SER A 199 17.28 3.55 15.78
CA SER A 199 17.84 4.23 16.94
C SER A 199 18.71 3.33 17.81
N ASP A 200 19.77 3.93 18.36
CA ASP A 200 20.64 3.33 19.36
C ASP A 200 20.13 3.57 20.80
N GLU A 201 20.92 3.18 21.79
CA GLU A 201 20.54 3.25 23.20
C GLU A 201 20.32 4.70 23.69
N GLU A 202 21.14 5.63 23.19
CA GLU A 202 21.13 7.05 23.57
C GLU A 202 19.92 7.76 22.96
N ASP A 203 19.69 7.55 21.66
CA ASP A 203 18.52 8.06 20.95
C ASP A 203 17.22 7.59 21.62
N LEU A 204 17.11 6.29 21.93
CA LEU A 204 15.93 5.75 22.62
C LEU A 204 15.74 6.38 24.00
N ALA A 205 16.82 6.63 24.75
CA ALA A 205 16.75 7.24 26.07
C ALA A 205 16.29 8.70 26.01
N GLU A 206 16.59 9.43 24.93
CA GLU A 206 16.05 10.76 24.68
C GLU A 206 14.56 10.71 24.31
N ILE A 207 14.16 9.80 23.41
CA ILE A 207 12.77 9.65 22.97
C ILE A 207 11.87 9.27 24.16
N GLU A 208 12.32 8.36 25.03
CA GLU A 208 11.60 7.96 26.25
C GLU A 208 11.43 9.12 27.26
N LYS A 209 12.30 10.13 27.22
CA LYS A 209 12.17 11.38 27.99
C LYS A 209 11.22 12.39 27.33
N GLY A 210 10.61 12.05 26.20
CA GLY A 210 9.71 12.91 25.44
C GLY A 210 10.42 13.88 24.51
N GLN A 211 11.70 13.66 24.18
CA GLN A 211 12.36 14.44 23.13
C GLN A 211 11.79 14.05 21.74
N PRO A 212 11.76 14.99 20.78
CA PRO A 212 11.38 14.67 19.42
C PRO A 212 12.31 13.61 18.80
N ILE A 213 11.73 12.70 18.01
CA ILE A 213 12.49 11.70 17.25
C ILE A 213 13.38 12.43 16.25
N ARG A 214 14.69 12.18 16.33
CA ARG A 214 15.66 12.73 15.38
C ARG A 214 15.67 11.86 14.13
N ILE A 215 15.70 12.53 12.98
CA ILE A 215 15.81 11.87 11.68
C ILE A 215 17.15 12.31 11.10
N TYR A 216 18.11 11.40 11.11
CA TYR A 216 19.46 11.66 10.63
C TYR A 216 19.57 11.49 9.11
N PRO A 217 20.44 12.25 8.42
CA PRO A 217 20.69 12.08 6.99
C PRO A 217 21.05 10.64 6.61
N GLU A 218 21.82 9.95 7.44
CA GLU A 218 22.27 8.57 7.22
C GLU A 218 21.08 7.60 7.18
N MET A 219 20.09 7.77 8.06
CA MET A 219 18.86 6.95 8.06
C MET A 219 18.05 7.17 6.77
N LEU A 220 18.01 8.40 6.27
CA LEU A 220 17.31 8.72 5.03
C LEU A 220 18.07 8.17 3.81
N GLU A 221 19.40 8.13 3.86
CA GLU A 221 20.23 7.53 2.82
C GLU A 221 20.00 6.01 2.76
N GLU A 222 19.98 5.30 3.89
CA GLU A 222 19.61 3.88 3.93
C GLU A 222 18.20 3.63 3.33
N LEU A 223 17.24 4.50 3.66
CA LEU A 223 15.88 4.41 3.12
C LEU A 223 15.83 4.61 1.60
N LYS A 224 16.67 5.52 1.10
CA LYS A 224 16.83 5.80 -0.32
C LYS A 224 17.48 4.63 -1.04
N GLU A 225 18.59 4.10 -0.52
CA GLU A 225 19.29 2.93 -1.08
C GLU A 225 18.36 1.72 -1.21
N MET A 226 17.51 1.46 -0.20
CA MET A 226 16.49 0.41 -0.29
C MET A 226 15.51 0.61 -1.43
N GLN A 227 15.13 1.87 -1.74
CA GLN A 227 14.27 2.17 -2.88
C GLN A 227 15.03 2.03 -4.21
N GLU A 228 16.31 2.39 -4.26
CA GLU A 228 17.15 2.22 -5.46
C GLU A 228 17.32 0.75 -5.84
N VAL A 229 17.56 -0.14 -4.86
CA VAL A 229 17.60 -1.59 -5.08
C VAL A 229 16.25 -2.10 -5.62
N LYS A 230 15.14 -1.56 -5.13
CA LYS A 230 13.80 -1.91 -5.61
C LYS A 230 13.58 -1.45 -7.05
N LEU A 231 14.00 -0.23 -7.38
CA LEU A 231 13.94 0.32 -8.74
C LEU A 231 14.74 -0.55 -9.72
N GLU A 232 15.97 -0.91 -9.36
CA GLU A 232 16.82 -1.77 -10.20
C GLU A 232 16.17 -3.15 -10.45
N LYS A 233 15.50 -3.72 -9.44
CA LYS A 233 14.74 -4.97 -9.61
C LYS A 233 13.56 -4.82 -10.56
N LEU A 234 12.83 -3.70 -10.49
CA LEU A 234 11.68 -3.41 -11.35
C LEU A 234 12.11 -3.23 -12.81
N ASP A 235 13.19 -2.47 -13.05
CA ASP A 235 13.73 -2.21 -14.39
C ASP A 235 14.21 -3.48 -15.11
N LYS A 236 14.57 -4.52 -14.36
CA LYS A 236 15.03 -5.81 -14.90
C LYS A 236 13.89 -6.81 -15.15
N LEU A 237 12.63 -6.46 -14.89
CA LEU A 237 11.52 -7.36 -15.11
C LEU A 237 11.26 -7.59 -16.60
N ASP A 238 11.46 -8.83 -17.06
CA ASP A 238 11.12 -9.24 -18.41
C ASP A 238 9.63 -9.59 -18.53
N LEU A 239 8.85 -8.67 -19.11
CA LEU A 239 7.42 -8.84 -19.37
C LEU A 239 7.13 -9.42 -20.77
N SER A 240 8.14 -9.65 -21.60
CA SER A 240 7.98 -10.03 -23.02
C SER A 240 7.26 -11.36 -23.24
N LYS A 241 7.25 -12.23 -22.22
CA LYS A 241 6.60 -13.55 -22.26
C LYS A 241 5.09 -13.48 -22.02
N LEU A 242 4.56 -12.33 -21.58
CA LEU A 242 3.13 -12.17 -21.35
C LEU A 242 2.41 -11.93 -22.67
N PRO A 243 1.29 -12.63 -22.95
CA PRO A 243 0.55 -12.44 -24.19
C PRO A 243 -0.52 -11.34 -24.06
N GLY A 244 -0.77 -10.64 -25.16
CA GLY A 244 -1.94 -9.78 -25.34
C GLY A 244 -2.11 -8.71 -24.26
N SER A 245 -3.35 -8.54 -23.77
CA SER A 245 -3.69 -7.52 -22.76
C SER A 245 -2.98 -7.72 -21.43
N ARG A 246 -2.57 -8.95 -21.07
CA ARG A 246 -1.82 -9.20 -19.83
C ARG A 246 -0.47 -8.50 -19.82
N ALA A 247 0.20 -8.43 -20.97
CA ALA A 247 1.45 -7.68 -21.11
C ALA A 247 1.22 -6.18 -20.90
N ILE A 248 0.14 -5.64 -21.45
CA ILE A 248 -0.22 -4.22 -21.32
C ILE A 248 -0.47 -3.90 -19.85
N PHE A 249 -1.34 -4.65 -19.17
CA PHE A 249 -1.65 -4.39 -17.77
C PHE A 249 -0.42 -4.57 -16.87
N ALA A 250 0.38 -5.63 -17.09
CA ALA A 250 1.61 -5.81 -16.32
C ALA A 250 2.59 -4.65 -16.54
N SER A 251 2.68 -4.13 -17.76
CA SER A 251 3.51 -2.97 -18.09
C SER A 251 3.01 -1.72 -17.38
N ASN A 252 1.70 -1.44 -17.41
CA ASN A 252 1.10 -0.31 -16.69
C ASN A 252 1.38 -0.38 -15.18
N TYR A 253 1.21 -1.56 -14.60
CA TYR A 253 1.51 -1.78 -13.17
C TYR A 253 2.98 -1.55 -12.85
N VAL A 254 3.91 -2.18 -13.60
CA VAL A 254 5.35 -2.04 -13.35
C VAL A 254 5.81 -0.60 -13.57
N GLN A 255 5.33 0.06 -14.63
CA GLN A 255 5.65 1.45 -14.93
C GLN A 255 5.17 2.39 -13.81
N GLY A 256 3.95 2.22 -13.31
CA GLY A 256 3.45 2.99 -12.17
C GLY A 256 4.29 2.79 -10.91
N LEU A 257 4.75 1.56 -10.64
CA LEU A 257 5.67 1.29 -9.52
C LEU A 257 7.04 1.98 -9.70
N ILE A 258 7.60 1.94 -10.91
CA ILE A 258 8.87 2.61 -11.25
C ILE A 258 8.75 4.11 -10.96
N GLU A 259 7.66 4.74 -11.41
CA GLU A 259 7.43 6.17 -11.22
C GLU A 259 7.30 6.56 -9.74
N ILE A 260 6.53 5.78 -8.97
CA ILE A 260 6.37 5.98 -7.52
C ILE A 260 7.72 5.87 -6.81
N VAL A 261 8.49 4.82 -7.12
CA VAL A 261 9.77 4.56 -6.46
C VAL A 261 10.81 5.63 -6.84
N ALA A 262 10.91 5.98 -8.13
CA ALA A 262 11.81 7.02 -8.60
C ALA A 262 11.49 8.39 -7.98
N ALA A 263 10.21 8.74 -7.87
CA ALA A 263 9.80 9.98 -7.20
C ALA A 263 10.12 9.95 -5.70
N CYS A 264 9.94 8.81 -5.03
CA CYS A 264 10.33 8.63 -3.63
C CYS A 264 11.83 8.88 -3.43
N ILE A 265 12.69 8.28 -4.26
CA ILE A 265 14.15 8.47 -4.22
C ILE A 265 14.51 9.95 -4.34
N GLN A 266 13.93 10.66 -5.32
CA GLN A 266 14.19 12.09 -5.51
C GLN A 266 13.74 12.94 -4.31
N ARG A 267 12.63 12.56 -3.67
CA ARG A 267 12.08 13.27 -2.50
C ARG A 267 12.95 13.03 -1.26
N LEU A 268 13.41 11.80 -1.04
CA LEU A 268 14.35 11.46 0.02
C LEU A 268 15.67 12.22 -0.17
N GLN A 269 16.22 12.27 -1.39
CA GLN A 269 17.44 13.04 -1.67
C GLN A 269 17.28 14.52 -1.27
N LYS A 270 16.14 15.15 -1.58
CA LYS A 270 15.88 16.54 -1.18
C LYS A 270 15.82 16.74 0.32
N LEU A 271 15.32 15.75 1.08
CA LEU A 271 15.33 15.81 2.54
C LEU A 271 16.75 15.71 3.09
N ILE A 272 17.56 14.81 2.53
CA ILE A 272 18.97 14.62 2.90
C ILE A 272 19.76 15.90 2.67
N ASP A 273 19.66 16.46 1.46
CA ASP A 273 20.29 17.74 1.12
C ASP A 273 19.82 18.86 2.06
N GLY A 274 18.53 18.88 2.40
CA GLY A 274 17.94 19.85 3.31
C GLY A 274 18.42 19.74 4.76
N ALA A 275 18.69 18.52 5.24
CA ALA A 275 19.20 18.25 6.58
C ALA A 275 20.68 18.64 6.71
N LEU A 276 21.52 18.22 5.75
CA LEU A 276 22.94 18.57 5.73
C LEU A 276 23.18 20.09 5.73
N ASN A 277 22.39 20.83 4.94
CA ASN A 277 22.46 22.30 4.88
C ASN A 277 22.03 22.99 6.20
N GLN A 278 21.25 22.33 7.05
CA GLN A 278 20.84 22.88 8.35
C GLN A 278 21.92 22.66 9.41
N ASP A 279 22.59 21.51 9.37
CA ASP A 279 23.70 21.18 10.27
C ASP A 279 24.91 22.09 10.00
N GLU A 280 25.28 22.31 8.73
CA GLU A 280 26.34 23.27 8.37
C GLU A 280 26.05 24.69 8.89
N LYS A 281 24.79 25.14 8.83
CA LYS A 281 24.39 26.47 9.34
C LYS A 281 24.34 26.54 10.86
N ARG A 282 24.13 25.41 11.54
CA ARG A 282 24.14 25.32 13.00
C ARG A 282 25.58 25.37 13.50
N ASP A 283 26.48 24.61 12.87
CA ASP A 283 27.91 24.59 13.19
C ASP A 283 28.57 25.95 12.92
N GLU A 284 28.20 26.64 11.83
CA GLU A 284 28.66 28.01 11.58
C GLU A 284 28.18 29.01 12.66
N LYS A 285 26.98 28.82 13.21
CA LYS A 285 26.42 29.68 14.27
C LYS A 285 27.06 29.40 15.63
N GLU A 286 27.29 28.14 15.96
CA GLU A 286 27.93 27.73 17.21
C GLU A 286 29.42 28.11 17.20
N GLY A 287 30.13 27.94 16.07
CA GLY A 287 31.51 28.39 15.88
C GLY A 287 31.68 29.92 16.01
N ARG A 288 30.77 30.72 15.43
CA ARG A 288 30.77 32.19 15.60
C ARG A 288 30.35 32.63 17.02
N GLY A 289 29.61 31.79 17.75
CA GLY A 289 29.23 32.03 19.15
C GLY A 289 30.41 31.81 20.11
N ALA A 290 31.20 30.77 19.87
CA ALA A 290 32.43 30.48 20.63
C ALA A 290 33.50 31.57 20.43
N GLU A 291 33.73 32.02 19.19
CA GLU A 291 34.66 33.14 18.89
C GLU A 291 34.25 34.48 19.51
N ARG A 292 32.96 34.65 19.86
CA ARG A 292 32.44 35.86 20.51
C ARG A 292 32.51 35.82 22.04
N MET A 293 32.65 34.65 22.65
CA MET A 293 32.88 34.50 24.09
C MET A 293 34.36 34.52 24.46
N GLU A 294 35.27 34.29 23.50
CA GLU A 294 36.72 34.38 23.70
C GLU A 294 37.30 35.79 23.43
N ARG A 295 36.46 36.80 23.15
CA ARG A 295 36.85 38.22 23.02
C ARG A 295 36.21 39.09 24.08
#